data_AF-S5Z6D7-F1
#
_entry.id   AF-S5Z6D7-F1
#
_cell.length_a   1.000
_cell.length_b   1.000
_cell.length_c   1.000
_cell.angle_alpha   90.00
_cell.angle_beta   90.00
_cell.angle_gamma   90.00
#
_symmetry.space_group_name_H-M   'P 1'
#
loop_
_entity.id
_entity.type
_entity.pdbx_description
1 polymer ?
#
loop_
_entity_poly.entity_id
_entity_poly.type
_entity_poly.pdbx_seq_one_letter_code
_entity_poly.pdbx_strand_id
1 'polypeptide(L)' 'KKIKGCWDSIHVMEEQEKSSGRTAHYKLTSTVMLWLQTTKTGSGTMNLGGSLTRQMEKDETVGESSPH' A
#
# COMPACT_ATOMS: atom_id res chain seq x y z
N LYS A 1 11.22 -20.45 -18.92
CA LYS A 1 9.81 -20.04 -18.72
C LYS A 1 9.79 -18.90 -17.70
N LYS A 2 9.30 -17.71 -18.08
CA LYS A 2 9.18 -16.56 -17.17
C LYS A 2 8.05 -16.79 -16.17
N ILE A 3 8.24 -16.35 -14.93
CA ILE A 3 7.19 -16.28 -13.91
C ILE A 3 6.20 -15.19 -14.36
N LYS A 4 4.90 -15.49 -14.38
CA LYS A 4 3.87 -14.48 -14.57
C LYS A 4 3.53 -13.89 -13.22
N GLY A 5 3.43 -12.58 -13.12
CA GLY A 5 3.02 -11.94 -11.88
C GLY A 5 2.24 -10.67 -12.10
N CYS A 6 1.40 -10.32 -11.13
CA CYS A 6 0.65 -9.08 -11.04
C CYS A 6 0.88 -8.46 -9.66
N TRP A 7 1.11 -7.16 -9.61
CA TRP A 7 1.21 -6.38 -8.40
C TRP A 7 0.20 -5.25 -8.47
N ASP A 8 -0.71 -5.21 -7.50
CA ASP A 8 -1.72 -4.19 -7.38
C ASP A 8 -1.61 -3.54 -6.01
N SER A 9 -1.59 -2.21 -5.97
CA SER A 9 -1.49 -1.44 -4.73
C SER A 9 -2.66 -0.47 -4.59
N ILE A 10 -3.39 -0.61 -3.48
CA ILE A 10 -4.48 0.29 -3.10
C ILE A 10 -4.03 1.07 -1.88
N HIS A 11 -4.04 2.40 -1.97
CA HIS A 11 -3.71 3.29 -0.88
C HIS A 11 -4.93 4.17 -0.58
N VAL A 12 -5.47 4.03 0.62
CA VAL A 12 -6.55 4.88 1.14
C VAL A 12 -5.94 5.80 2.19
N MET A 13 -5.99 7.09 1.93
CA MET A 13 -5.50 8.13 2.82
C MET A 13 -6.68 8.89 3.40
N GLU A 14 -6.79 8.89 4.71
CA GLU A 14 -7.72 9.73 5.46
C GLU A 14 -6.92 10.90 6.05
N GLU A 15 -7.48 12.10 5.95
CA GLU A 15 -6.92 13.31 6.52
C GLU A 15 -7.92 13.94 7.49
N GLN A 16 -7.43 14.34 8.66
CA GLN A 16 -8.17 15.16 9.60
C GLN A 16 -7.35 16.41 9.94
N GLU A 17 -7.74 17.54 9.36
CA GLU A 17 -7.16 18.83 9.70
C GLU A 17 -7.53 19.22 11.14
N LYS A 18 -6.53 19.61 11.95
CA LYS A 18 -6.80 20.19 13.26
C LYS A 18 -7.24 21.64 13.10
N SER A 19 -8.05 22.13 14.03
CA SER A 19 -8.72 23.45 13.99
C SER A 19 -7.81 24.67 13.77
N SER A 20 -6.49 24.55 13.98
CA SER A 20 -5.51 25.60 13.72
C SER A 20 -4.93 25.60 12.29
N GLY A 21 -5.21 24.59 11.47
CA GLY A 21 -4.71 24.42 10.09
C GLY A 21 -3.21 24.18 9.95
N ARG A 22 -2.46 24.14 11.07
CA ARG A 22 -0.99 23.98 11.09
C ARG A 22 -0.54 22.55 11.25
N THR A 23 -1.47 21.64 11.51
CA THR A 23 -1.20 20.21 11.74
C THR A 23 -2.38 19.40 11.23
N ALA A 24 -2.08 18.32 10.52
CA ALA A 24 -3.07 17.37 10.04
C ALA A 24 -2.73 15.96 10.57
N HIS A 25 -3.77 15.21 10.90
CA HIS A 25 -3.65 13.80 11.26
C HIS A 25 -3.93 12.96 10.02
N TYR A 26 -2.95 12.17 9.63
CA TYR A 26 -2.99 11.32 8.46
C TYR A 26 -3.10 9.86 8.88
N LYS A 27 -4.03 9.15 8.25
CA LYS A 27 -4.16 7.70 8.39
C LYS A 27 -4.07 7.08 7.01
N LEU A 28 -3.00 6.31 6.81
CA LEU A 28 -2.73 5.59 5.57
C LEU A 28 -3.06 4.11 5.77
N THR A 29 -4.05 3.63 5.02
CA THR A 29 -4.33 2.20 4.89
C THR A 29 -3.85 1.75 3.52
N SER A 30 -2.83 0.89 3.49
CA SER A 30 -2.23 0.36 2.27
C SER A 30 -2.48 -1.13 2.15
N THR A 31 -3.08 -1.54 1.03
CA THR A 31 -3.25 -2.95 0.66
C THR A 31 -2.42 -3.23 -0.58
N VAL A 32 -1.51 -4.20 -0.46
CA VAL A 32 -0.74 -4.73 -1.58
C VAL A 32 -1.28 -6.11 -1.91
N MET A 33 -1.64 -6.34 -3.17
CA MET A 33 -1.97 -7.64 -3.71
C MET A 33 -0.84 -8.11 -4.62
N LEU A 34 -0.38 -9.33 -4.40
CA LEU A 34 0.64 -9.97 -5.21
C LEU A 34 0.10 -11.30 -5.70
N TRP A 35 0.17 -11.50 -7.01
CA TRP A 35 -0.11 -12.78 -7.64
C TRP A 35 1.09 -13.21 -8.47
N LEU A 36 1.48 -14.47 -8.33
CA LEU A 36 2.60 -15.11 -9.02
C LEU A 36 2.15 -16.48 -9.49
N GLN A 37 2.37 -16.76 -10.78
CA GLN A 37 2.15 -18.07 -11.37
C GLN A 37 3.41 -18.52 -12.11
N THR A 38 3.88 -19.72 -11.80
CA THR A 38 4.98 -20.36 -12.50
C THR A 38 4.68 -21.82 -12.80
N THR A 39 5.13 -22.29 -13.95
CA THR A 39 5.00 -23.70 -14.33
C THR A 39 6.37 -24.22 -14.71
N LYS A 40 6.91 -25.12 -13.88
CA LYS A 40 8.22 -25.77 -14.10
C LYS A 40 8.02 -27.29 -14.14
N THR A 41 8.84 -27.99 -14.92
CA THR A 41 8.76 -29.44 -15.10
C THR A 41 8.97 -30.22 -13.80
N GLY A 42 9.85 -29.74 -12.90
CA GLY A 42 10.14 -30.42 -11.62
C GLY A 42 9.20 -30.08 -10.47
N SER A 43 8.45 -28.97 -10.53
CA SER A 43 7.60 -28.50 -9.44
C SER A 43 6.12 -28.36 -9.83
N GLY A 44 5.76 -28.74 -11.05
CA GLY A 44 4.42 -28.53 -11.59
C GLY A 44 4.04 -27.05 -11.73
N THR A 45 2.75 -26.76 -11.62
CA THR A 45 2.20 -25.40 -11.57
C THR A 45 2.13 -24.92 -10.14
N MET A 46 2.77 -23.80 -9.85
CA MET A 46 2.73 -23.11 -8.57
C MET A 46 1.99 -21.78 -8.75
N ASN A 47 0.95 -21.58 -7.95
CA ASN A 47 0.19 -20.35 -7.85
C ASN A 47 0.37 -19.80 -6.44
N LEU A 48 0.89 -18.59 -6.33
CA LEU A 48 1.05 -17.86 -5.07
C LEU A 48 0.32 -16.54 -5.22
N GLY A 49 -0.80 -16.41 -4.52
CA GLY A 49 -1.62 -15.20 -4.53
C GLY A 49 -1.97 -14.81 -3.10
N GLY A 50 -1.97 -13.52 -2.81
CA GLY A 50 -2.39 -13.01 -1.53
C GLY A 50 -2.35 -11.49 -1.47
N SER A 51 -2.81 -10.96 -0.34
CA SER A 51 -2.76 -9.55 -0.05
C SER A 51 -2.25 -9.29 1.35
N LEU A 52 -1.55 -8.17 1.53
CA LEU A 52 -1.16 -7.65 2.83
C LEU A 52 -1.71 -6.24 2.99
N THR A 53 -2.53 -6.05 4.03
CA THR A 53 -3.04 -4.73 4.42
C THR A 53 -2.31 -4.25 5.66
N ARG A 54 -1.84 -3.00 5.63
CA ARG A 54 -1.22 -2.31 6.77
C ARG A 54 -1.86 -0.95 6.95
N GLN A 55 -1.95 -0.53 8.20
CA GLN A 55 -2.40 0.80 8.59
C GLN A 55 -1.27 1.52 9.34
N MET A 56 -1.12 2.81 9.07
CA MET A 56 -0.22 3.71 9.80
C MET A 56 -0.93 5.04 10.03
N GLU A 57 -0.70 5.62 11.20
CA GLU A 57 -1.22 6.93 11.58
C GLU A 57 -0.05 7.85 11.92
N LYS A 58 -0.14 9.12 11.49
CA LYS A 58 0.89 10.12 11.73
C LYS A 58 0.30 11.53 11.80
N ASP A 59 0.70 12.28 12.82
CA ASP A 59 0.49 13.71 12.88
C ASP A 59 1.66 14.43 12.20
N GLU A 60 1.37 15.35 11.29
CA GLU A 60 2.38 16.16 10.60
C GLU A 60 2.00 17.63 10.59
N THR A 61 3.00 18.50 10.62
CA THR A 61 2.80 19.95 10.48
C THR A 61 2.60 20.31 9.01
N VAL A 62 1.56 21.10 8.75
CA VAL A 62 1.22 21.60 7.41
C VAL A 62 1.65 23.05 7.31
N GLY A 63 2.43 23.37 6.28
CA GLY A 63 2.90 24.72 6.00
C GLY A 63 3.58 24.81 4.62
N GLU A 64 4.06 25.99 4.24
CA GLU A 64 4.66 26.19 2.90
C GLU A 64 5.87 25.29 2.62
N SER A 65 6.66 24.96 3.65
CA SER A 65 7.80 24.03 3.52
C SER A 65 7.40 22.55 3.51
N SER A 66 6.17 22.24 3.93
CA SER A 66 5.61 20.88 4.07
C SER A 66 4.12 20.90 3.74
N PRO A 67 3.75 21.03 2.45
CA PRO A 67 2.36 20.92 2.01
C PRO A 67 1.86 19.47 2.13
N HIS A 68 0.54 19.29 2.00
CA HIS A 68 -0.09 17.96 1.90
C HIS A 68 0.46 17.13 0.72
#